data_AF-A0A6I0FAL9-F1
#
_entry.id   AF-A0A6I0FAL9-F1
#
_cell.length_a   1.000
_cell.length_b   1.000
_cell.length_c   1.000
_cell.angle_alpha   90.00
_cell.angle_beta   90.00
_cell.angle_gamma   90.00
#
_symmetry.space_group_name_H-M   'P 1'
#
loop_
_entity.id
_entity.type
_entity.pdbx_description
1 polymer ?
#
loop_
_entity_poly.entity_id
_entity_poly.type
_entity_poly.pdbx_seq_one_letter_code
_entity_poly.pdbx_strand_id
1 'polypeptide(L)' 'MIEDKEKLLETILECKDKSEYRIYAYCLMGNHIHILLILEKEDLGMAMILIGASYEYWYNFKYDRVGHLFQDRYKSEVA' A
#
# COMPACT_ATOMS: atom_id res chain seq x y z
N MET A 1 -7.00 12.96 -6.19
CA MET A 1 -5.63 13.52 -6.11
C MET A 1 -5.12 13.72 -4.67
N ILE A 2 -5.90 14.35 -3.78
CA ILE A 2 -5.62 14.36 -2.32
C ILE A 2 -6.37 13.20 -1.65
N GLU A 3 -7.66 13.06 -1.94
CA GLU A 3 -8.50 11.98 -1.41
C GLU A 3 -7.93 10.58 -1.67
N ASP A 4 -7.39 10.33 -2.86
CA ASP A 4 -6.81 9.01 -3.19
C ASP A 4 -5.53 8.73 -2.41
N LYS A 5 -4.79 9.78 -2.02
CA LYS A 5 -3.60 9.67 -1.17
C LYS A 5 -3.99 9.43 0.28
N GLU A 6 -5.03 10.12 0.76
CA GLU A 6 -5.60 9.90 2.09
C GLU A 6 -6.14 8.47 2.20
N LYS A 7 -6.87 8.01 1.18
CA LYS A 7 -7.40 6.64 1.19
C LYS A 7 -6.32 5.58 1.16
N LEU A 8 -5.27 5.78 0.36
CA LEU A 8 -4.11 4.91 0.36
C LEU A 8 -3.45 4.85 1.75
N LEU A 9 -3.26 6.00 2.39
CA LEU A 9 -2.68 6.07 3.73
C LEU A 9 -3.57 5.35 4.76
N GLU A 10 -4.89 5.53 4.68
CA GLU A 10 -5.87 4.81 5.50
C GLU A 10 -5.75 3.30 5.29
N THR A 11 -5.72 2.83 4.03
CA THR A 11 -5.56 1.40 3.70
C THR A 11 -4.25 0.82 4.25
N ILE A 12 -3.15 1.57 4.16
CA ILE A 12 -1.87 1.18 4.76
C ILE A 12 -2.03 1.04 6.28
N LEU A 13 -2.63 2.03 6.95
CA LEU A 13 -2.83 1.98 8.40
C LEU A 13 -3.79 0.85 8.83
N GLU A 14 -4.84 0.56 8.08
CA GLU A 14 -5.75 -0.57 8.34
C GLU A 14 -5.06 -1.94 8.18
N CYS A 15 -4.14 -2.06 7.21
CA CYS A 15 -3.39 -3.29 7.00
C CYS A 15 -2.32 -3.52 8.07
N LYS A 16 -1.91 -2.47 8.79
CA LYS A 16 -0.94 -2.53 9.89
C LYS A 16 -1.34 -3.56 10.95
N ASP A 17 -2.61 -3.56 11.35
CA ASP A 17 -3.11 -4.45 12.40
C ASP A 17 -3.19 -5.91 11.95
N LYS A 18 -3.33 -6.14 10.64
CA LYS A 18 -3.41 -7.50 10.05
C LYS A 18 -2.04 -8.12 9.84
N SER A 19 -1.04 -7.31 9.48
CA SER A 19 0.29 -7.78 9.12
C SER A 19 1.38 -7.46 10.14
N GLU A 20 1.01 -6.95 11.32
CA GLU A 20 1.92 -6.69 12.46
C GLU A 20 3.23 -5.98 12.03
N TYR A 21 3.11 -4.88 11.31
CA TYR A 21 4.25 -4.05 10.92
C TYR A 21 4.19 -2.65 11.50
N ARG A 22 5.32 -1.96 11.53
CA ARG A 22 5.43 -0.58 12.01
C ARG A 22 6.03 0.30 10.94
N ILE A 23 5.36 1.41 10.65
CA ILE A 23 5.78 2.40 9.65
C ILE A 23 6.60 3.48 10.36
N TYR A 24 7.76 3.80 9.82
CA TYR A 24 8.62 4.89 10.29
C TYR A 24 8.51 6.14 9.41
N ALA A 25 8.39 5.95 8.10
CA ALA A 25 8.28 7.04 7.14
C ALA A 25 7.54 6.58 5.88
N TYR A 26 6.94 7.52 5.16
CA TYR A 26 6.35 7.29 3.85
C TYR A 26 6.47 8.53 2.97
N CYS A 27 6.50 8.33 1.65
CA CYS A 27 6.48 9.40 0.66
C CYS A 27 5.46 9.06 -0.43
N LEU A 28 4.46 9.93 -0.61
CA LEU A 28 3.38 9.77 -1.61
C LEU A 28 3.66 10.65 -2.83
N MET A 29 4.19 10.06 -3.90
CA MET A 29 4.39 10.73 -5.17
C MET A 29 3.16 10.56 -6.08
N GLY A 30 3.12 11.29 -7.20
CA GLY A 30 2.00 11.22 -8.14
C GLY A 30 1.92 9.89 -8.92
N ASN A 31 3.01 9.13 -8.96
CA ASN A 31 3.16 7.92 -9.76
C ASN A 31 3.64 6.69 -8.96
N HIS A 32 4.14 6.85 -7.74
CA HIS A 32 4.60 5.74 -6.89
C HIS A 32 4.66 6.16 -5.41
N ILE A 33 4.93 5.19 -4.54
CA ILE A 33 4.95 5.36 -3.09
C ILE A 33 6.20 4.70 -2.54
N HIS A 34 6.88 5.36 -1.59
CA HIS A 34 7.94 4.76 -0.79
C HIS A 34 7.46 4.60 0.65
N ILE A 35 7.71 3.44 1.25
CA ILE A 35 7.33 3.14 2.63
C ILE A 35 8.57 2.58 3.33
N LEU A 36 8.93 3.17 4.46
CA LEU A 36 9.92 2.63 5.39
C LEU A 36 9.17 1.99 6.55
N LEU A 37 9.31 0.67 6.68
CA LEU A 37 8.64 -0.11 7.70
C LEU A 37 9.56 -1.19 8.27
N ILE A 38 9.19 -1.71 9.44
CA ILE A 38 9.75 -2.94 10.02
C ILE A 38 8.63 -3.96 10.20
N LEU A 39 8.93 -5.21 9.89
CA LEU A 39 8.03 -6.34 10.09
C LEU A 39 8.34 -6.96 11.45
N GLU A 40 7.32 -7.15 12.29
CA GLU A 40 7.51 -7.79 13.60
C GLU A 40 7.31 -9.32 13.51
N LYS A 41 6.38 -9.79 12.65
CA LYS A 41 6.12 -11.24 12.47
C LYS A 41 5.84 -11.71 11.04
N GLU A 42 5.20 -10.90 10.19
CA GLU A 42 4.75 -11.33 8.85
C GLU A 42 5.79 -11.15 7.74
N ASP A 43 5.54 -11.85 6.62
CA ASP A 43 6.24 -11.67 5.35
C ASP A 43 5.86 -10.34 4.68
N LEU A 44 6.87 -9.60 4.19
CA LEU A 44 6.70 -8.33 3.50
C LEU A 44 5.73 -8.44 2.32
N GLY A 45 5.78 -9.55 1.60
CA GLY A 45 4.94 -9.80 0.44
C GLY A 45 3.47 -9.86 0.81
N MET A 46 3.12 -10.46 1.96
CA MET A 46 1.73 -10.54 2.41
C MET A 46 1.17 -9.15 2.75
N ALA A 47 1.94 -8.34 3.47
CA ALA A 47 1.57 -6.95 3.76
C ALA A 47 1.35 -6.14 2.46
N MET A 48 2.27 -6.27 1.50
CA MET A 48 2.15 -5.57 0.21
C MET A 48 0.97 -6.06 -0.64
N ILE A 49 0.64 -7.35 -0.61
CA ILE A 49 -0.55 -7.90 -1.28
C ILE A 49 -1.83 -7.32 -0.67
N LEU A 50 -1.94 -7.28 0.66
CA LEU A 50 -3.13 -6.76 1.34
C LEU A 50 -3.34 -5.27 1.05
N ILE A 51 -2.28 -4.47 1.14
CA ILE A 51 -2.33 -3.04 0.84
C ILE A 51 -2.72 -2.84 -0.63
N GLY A 52 -2.03 -3.52 -1.54
CA GLY A 52 -2.23 -3.37 -2.98
C GLY A 52 -3.64 -3.75 -3.41
N ALA A 53 -4.11 -4.93 -2.99
CA ALA A 53 -5.44 -5.43 -3.35
C ALA A 53 -6.56 -4.57 -2.76
N SER A 54 -6.44 -4.15 -1.49
CA SER A 54 -7.45 -3.33 -0.82
C SER A 54 -7.59 -1.95 -1.50
N TYR A 55 -6.46 -1.31 -1.80
CA TYR A 55 -6.46 -0.02 -2.48
C TYR A 55 -6.92 -0.12 -3.94
N GLU A 56 -6.44 -1.12 -4.68
CA GLU A 56 -6.84 -1.37 -6.07
C GLU A 56 -8.36 -1.60 -6.17
N TYR A 57 -8.93 -2.38 -5.26
CA TYR A 57 -10.38 -2.62 -5.21
C TYR A 57 -11.16 -1.31 -5.04
N TRP A 58 -10.80 -0.51 -4.04
CA TRP A 58 -11.47 0.77 -3.79
C TRP A 58 -11.30 1.74 -4.97
N TYR A 59 -10.10 1.84 -5.52
CA TYR A 59 -9.79 2.76 -6.61
C TYR A 59 -10.57 2.39 -7.87
N ASN A 60 -10.59 1.10 -8.22
CA ASN A 60 -11.35 0.60 -9.35
C ASN A 60 -12.85 0.83 -9.19
N PHE A 61 -13.39 0.61 -7.99
CA PHE A 61 -14.79 0.90 -7.67
C PHE A 61 -15.12 2.40 -7.81
N LYS A 62 -14.26 3.28 -7.26
CA LYS A 62 -14.46 4.74 -7.30
C LYS A 62 -14.46 5.30 -8.71
N TYR A 63 -13.60 4.79 -9.58
CA TYR A 63 -13.37 5.32 -10.92
C TYR A 63 -13.99 4.47 -12.04
N ASP A 64 -14.81 3.47 -11.70
CA ASP A 64 -15.41 2.50 -12.63
C ASP A 64 -14.37 1.89 -13.59
N ARG A 65 -13.23 1.49 -13.03
CA ARG A 65 -12.11 0.90 -13.77
C ARG A 65 -12.10 -0.61 -13.62
N VAL A 66 -11.59 -1.28 -14.64
CA VAL A 66 -11.34 -2.73 -14.66
C VAL A 66 -9.88 -3.00 -14.96
N GLY A 67 -9.28 -3.94 -14.21
CA GLY A 67 -7.89 -4.36 -14.38
C GLY A 67 -6.95 -3.78 -13.32
N HIS A 68 -5.66 -4.00 -13.53
CA HIS A 68 -4.62 -3.67 -12.56
C HIS A 68 -4.41 -2.17 -12.39
N LEU A 69 -4.29 -1.74 -11.14
CA LEU A 69 -3.91 -0.36 -10.81
C LEU A 69 -2.39 -0.20 -10.78
N PHE A 70 -1.70 -1.12 -10.12
CA PHE A 70 -0.24 -1.11 -10.00
C PHE A 70 0.39 -1.78 -11.23
N GLN A 71 1.42 -1.14 -11.79
CA GLN A 71 2.07 -1.60 -13.02
C GLN A 71 3.03 -2.77 -12.80
N ASP A 72 3.66 -2.83 -11.62
CA ASP A 72 4.73 -3.78 -11.30
C ASP A 72 4.67 -4.24 -9.84
N ARG A 73 5.47 -5.26 -9.54
CA ARG A 73 5.69 -5.75 -8.17
C ARG A 73 6.39 -4.68 -7.32
N TYR A 74 6.20 -4.77 -6.00
CA TYR A 74 6.97 -3.93 -5.07
C TYR A 74 8.48 -4.21 -5.20
N LYS A 75 9.27 -3.17 -4.93
CA LYS A 75 10.72 -3.27 -4.77
C LYS A 75 11.05 -3.10 -3.29
N SER A 76 11.93 -3.96 -2.77
CA SER A 76 12.41 -3.88 -1.39
C SER A 76 13.94 -3.86 -1.37
N GLU A 77 14.47 -3.00 -0.53
CA GLU A 77 15.90 -2.93 -0.21
C GLU A 77 16.03 -3.03 1.31
N VAL A 78 17.00 -3.81 1.78
CA VAL A 78 17.33 -3.91 3.22
C VAL A 78 18.46 -2.92 3.49
N ALA A 79 18.24 -2.00 4.43
CA ALA A 79 19.24 -1.04 4.89
C ALA A 79 20.14 -1.65 5.98
#